data_AF-A0A7H8R7N1-F1
#
_entry.id   AF-A0A7H8R7N1-F1
#
_cell.length_a   1.000
_cell.length_b   1.000
_cell.length_c   1.000
_cell.angle_alpha   90.00
_cell.angle_beta   90.00
_cell.angle_gamma   90.00
#
_symmetry.space_group_name_H-M   'P 1'
#
loop_
_entity.id
_entity.type
_entity.pdbx_description
1 polymer ?
#
loop_
_entity_poly.entity_id
_entity_poly.type
_entity_poly.pdbx_seq_one_letter_code
_entity_poly.pdbx_strand_id
1 'polypeptide(L)'
;MAEKRKPDLLEANRLSKSRRRDLNQRITLQWGEYNIDIPSRNEPSIKEIHDFLQELDKRSSYPQTIAANCNRKSMIDTIEYLSGYPLTNDIILIRDLEKLDDVLRRPFETPILYRQAKSQHHQNDLNIKCFLQWLSENENKNLHVYDYSITDPSLRTRVTTVEEVLQTFPSTGNSKPLNLLNLENQSGTLYCLGQISNHDIRVKIARRKSDDAGKIGSTWVLDKASEFFLLSSRNTVSSIHIDNAGQLTWIEILEGRKIWYFPRFLHMRTLRWLAEAGSQSPEHNRDGWVKVELCAGDIL
;
A
#
# COMPACT_ATOMS: atom_id res chain seq x y z
N MET A 1 -19.43 -13.15 -61.47
CA MET A 1 -19.69 -13.59 -60.09
C MET A 1 -18.65 -12.95 -59.19
N ALA A 2 -19.01 -11.88 -58.47
CA ALA A 2 -18.09 -11.13 -57.62
C ALA A 2 -18.35 -11.46 -56.13
N GLU A 3 -17.26 -11.72 -55.42
CA GLU A 3 -17.16 -12.02 -53.99
C GLU A 3 -17.93 -11.03 -53.10
N LYS A 4 -18.93 -11.52 -52.37
CA LYS A 4 -19.54 -10.85 -51.20
C LYS A 4 -19.20 -11.65 -49.92
N ARG A 5 -17.95 -11.66 -49.45
CA ARG A 5 -17.53 -12.28 -48.16
C ARG A 5 -16.32 -11.60 -47.49
N LYS A 6 -16.29 -10.26 -47.44
CA LYS A 6 -15.18 -9.48 -46.82
C LYS A 6 -15.54 -8.45 -45.73
N PRO A 7 -16.79 -7.95 -45.56
CA PRO A 7 -17.10 -6.99 -44.49
C PRO A 7 -17.06 -7.61 -43.08
N ASP A 8 -17.64 -8.80 -42.90
CA ASP A 8 -17.83 -9.44 -41.57
C ASP A 8 -16.52 -9.82 -40.87
N LEU A 9 -15.49 -10.20 -41.63
CA LEU A 9 -14.17 -10.56 -41.10
C LEU A 9 -13.40 -9.36 -40.57
N LEU A 10 -13.60 -8.18 -41.18
CA LEU A 10 -12.97 -6.93 -40.76
C LEU A 10 -13.60 -6.40 -39.47
N GLU A 11 -14.91 -6.52 -39.35
CA GLU A 11 -15.67 -6.12 -38.15
C GLU A 11 -15.40 -7.06 -36.97
N ALA A 12 -15.39 -8.38 -37.20
CA ALA A 12 -15.02 -9.37 -36.18
C ALA A 12 -13.57 -9.16 -35.66
N ASN A 13 -12.63 -8.82 -36.55
CA ASN A 13 -11.26 -8.51 -36.15
C ASN A 13 -11.14 -7.20 -35.35
N ARG A 14 -11.94 -6.18 -35.67
CA ARG A 14 -11.99 -4.93 -34.89
C ARG A 14 -12.57 -5.18 -33.49
N LEU A 15 -13.68 -5.92 -33.40
CA LEU A 15 -14.28 -6.32 -32.13
C LEU A 15 -13.34 -7.18 -31.29
N SER A 16 -12.62 -8.12 -31.90
CA SER A 16 -11.61 -8.94 -31.22
C SER A 16 -10.45 -8.11 -30.70
N LYS A 17 -9.91 -7.17 -31.50
CA LYS A 17 -8.86 -6.24 -31.08
C LYS A 17 -9.32 -5.30 -29.96
N SER A 18 -10.54 -4.78 -30.04
CA SER A 18 -11.14 -3.96 -28.98
C SER A 18 -11.32 -4.76 -27.69
N ARG A 19 -11.88 -5.98 -27.76
CA ARG A 19 -11.98 -6.86 -26.58
C ARG A 19 -10.63 -7.21 -25.97
N ARG A 20 -9.59 -7.45 -26.79
CA ARG A 20 -8.23 -7.68 -26.31
C ARG A 20 -7.62 -6.44 -25.65
N ARG A 21 -7.88 -5.24 -26.19
CA ARG A 21 -7.44 -3.98 -25.58
C ARG A 21 -8.15 -3.74 -24.25
N ASP A 22 -9.46 -3.91 -24.19
CA ASP A 22 -10.24 -3.80 -22.95
C ASP A 22 -9.80 -4.83 -21.91
N LEU A 23 -9.51 -6.07 -22.34
CA LEU A 23 -9.01 -7.11 -21.47
C LEU A 23 -7.59 -6.79 -20.95
N ASN A 24 -6.69 -6.36 -21.84
CA ASN A 24 -5.34 -5.94 -21.44
C ASN A 24 -5.39 -4.73 -20.49
N GLN A 25 -6.27 -3.76 -20.72
CA GLN A 25 -6.47 -2.64 -19.79
C GLN A 25 -7.04 -3.10 -18.43
N ARG A 26 -7.85 -4.16 -18.40
CA ARG A 26 -8.39 -4.72 -17.15
C ARG A 26 -7.36 -5.53 -16.36
N ILE A 27 -6.46 -6.23 -17.06
CA ILE A 27 -5.49 -7.16 -16.47
C ILE A 27 -4.16 -6.46 -16.16
N THR A 28 -3.67 -5.59 -17.03
CA THR A 28 -2.37 -4.94 -16.88
C THR A 28 -2.51 -3.68 -16.02
N LEU A 29 -1.87 -3.69 -14.84
CA LEU A 29 -1.66 -2.46 -14.07
C LEU A 29 -0.63 -1.60 -14.79
N GLN A 30 -1.00 -0.34 -15.03
CA GLN A 30 -0.04 0.68 -15.41
C GLN A 30 0.52 1.30 -14.14
N TRP A 31 1.84 1.31 -14.05
CA TRP A 31 2.57 1.97 -12.99
C TRP A 31 3.08 3.31 -13.52
N GLY A 32 2.93 4.36 -12.73
CA GLY A 32 3.41 5.68 -13.05
C GLY A 32 4.93 5.78 -12.97
N GLU A 33 5.47 6.79 -13.66
CA GLU A 33 6.85 7.21 -13.47
C GLU A 33 6.98 7.92 -12.12
N TYR A 34 8.00 7.56 -11.36
CA TYR A 34 8.36 8.23 -10.11
C TYR A 34 9.85 8.49 -10.06
N ASN A 35 10.21 9.56 -9.36
CA ASN A 35 11.59 10.01 -9.23
C ASN A 35 12.05 9.75 -7.80
N ILE A 36 13.14 8.99 -7.65
CA ILE A 36 13.81 8.70 -6.38
C ILE A 36 15.06 9.56 -6.15
N ASP A 37 15.36 10.48 -7.06
CA ASP A 37 16.42 11.47 -6.92
C ASP A 37 15.98 12.53 -5.91
N ILE A 38 16.10 12.17 -4.63
CA ILE A 38 15.90 13.06 -3.51
C ILE A 38 17.02 14.12 -3.53
N PRO A 39 16.70 15.42 -3.44
CA PRO A 39 17.71 16.46 -3.38
C PRO A 39 18.64 16.22 -2.18
N SER A 40 19.91 15.93 -2.45
CA SER A 40 20.86 15.48 -1.42
C SER A 40 21.23 16.54 -0.38
N ARG A 41 20.95 17.83 -0.64
CA ARG A 41 21.22 19.02 0.19
C ARG A 41 22.61 19.08 0.86
N ASN A 42 23.58 18.30 0.39
CA ASN A 42 24.89 18.08 1.03
C ASN A 42 24.82 17.52 2.46
N GLU A 43 23.71 16.88 2.86
CA GLU A 43 23.56 16.26 4.18
C GLU A 43 23.95 14.76 4.10
N PRO A 44 24.90 14.29 4.92
CA PRO A 44 25.35 12.88 4.89
C PRO A 44 24.22 11.87 5.08
N SER A 45 23.26 12.18 5.97
CA SER A 45 22.04 11.40 6.24
C SER A 45 21.14 11.26 5.02
N ILE A 46 20.92 12.36 4.30
CA ILE A 46 20.13 12.35 3.06
C ILE A 46 20.85 11.54 2.00
N LYS A 47 22.18 11.65 1.91
CA LYS A 47 22.97 10.85 0.98
C LYS A 47 22.88 9.36 1.29
N GLU A 48 22.99 8.96 2.55
CA GLU A 48 22.80 7.58 3.00
C GLU A 48 21.45 7.01 2.55
N ILE A 49 20.35 7.74 2.80
CA ILE A 49 19.00 7.34 2.39
C ILE A 49 18.84 7.32 0.88
N HIS A 50 19.41 8.30 0.18
CA HIS A 50 19.41 8.34 -1.28
C HIS A 50 20.10 7.11 -1.86
N ASP A 51 21.31 6.79 -1.40
CA ASP A 51 22.08 5.65 -1.89
C ASP A 51 21.37 4.32 -1.58
N PHE A 52 20.78 4.21 -0.39
CA PHE A 52 19.93 3.09 -0.01
C PHE A 52 18.74 2.92 -0.96
N LEU A 53 18.00 3.99 -1.26
CA LEU A 53 16.84 3.93 -2.16
C LEU A 53 17.23 3.56 -3.58
N GLN A 54 18.34 4.11 -4.09
CA GLN A 54 18.86 3.78 -5.42
C GLN A 54 19.22 2.28 -5.51
N GLU A 55 19.84 1.73 -4.46
CA GLU A 55 20.18 0.31 -4.42
C GLU A 55 18.95 -0.59 -4.28
N LEU A 56 18.00 -0.21 -3.42
CA LEU A 56 16.73 -0.92 -3.28
C LEU A 56 15.95 -0.92 -4.61
N ASP A 57 15.88 0.24 -5.29
CA ASP A 57 15.12 0.36 -6.53
C ASP A 57 15.70 -0.46 -7.67
N LYS A 58 17.04 -0.48 -7.82
CA LYS A 58 17.74 -1.33 -8.79
C LYS A 58 17.46 -2.82 -8.58
N ARG A 59 17.21 -3.23 -7.34
CA ARG A 59 16.90 -4.62 -6.95
C ARG A 59 15.41 -4.93 -6.93
N SER A 60 14.58 -3.92 -7.18
CA SER A 60 13.13 -4.04 -7.14
C SER A 60 12.57 -4.14 -8.55
N SER A 61 11.51 -4.94 -8.70
CA SER A 61 10.66 -4.87 -9.89
C SER A 61 9.22 -4.64 -9.49
N TYR A 62 8.43 -4.14 -10.42
CA TYR A 62 6.98 -4.14 -10.25
C TYR A 62 6.45 -5.58 -10.10
N PRO A 63 5.32 -5.76 -9.39
CA PRO A 63 4.79 -7.07 -9.10
C PRO A 63 4.30 -7.77 -10.37
N GLN A 64 4.51 -9.08 -10.41
CA GLN A 64 3.74 -9.96 -11.28
C GLN A 64 2.32 -10.08 -10.75
N THR A 65 1.33 -9.73 -11.57
CA THR A 65 -0.08 -9.74 -11.18
C THR A 65 -0.87 -10.73 -12.03
N ILE A 66 -1.67 -11.57 -11.36
CA ILE A 66 -2.80 -12.25 -11.98
C ILE A 66 -4.05 -11.57 -11.43
N ALA A 67 -4.85 -10.94 -12.29
CA ALA A 67 -6.12 -10.38 -11.86
C ALA A 67 -7.01 -11.53 -11.35
N ALA A 68 -7.51 -11.42 -10.11
CA ALA A 68 -8.42 -12.42 -9.51
C ALA A 68 -9.73 -12.61 -10.32
N ASN A 69 -9.96 -11.78 -11.34
CA ASN A 69 -11.11 -11.78 -12.23
C ASN A 69 -10.93 -12.61 -13.51
N CYS A 70 -9.79 -13.23 -13.74
CA CYS A 70 -9.55 -14.03 -14.94
C CYS A 70 -10.04 -15.48 -14.77
N ASN A 71 -11.35 -15.69 -14.81
CA ASN A 71 -11.97 -17.04 -14.89
C ASN A 71 -11.77 -17.75 -16.25
N ARG A 72 -10.76 -17.34 -17.03
CA ARG A 72 -10.27 -18.11 -18.15
C ARG A 72 -8.78 -18.25 -17.95
N LYS A 73 -8.33 -19.43 -17.51
CA LYS A 73 -6.98 -19.86 -17.80
C LYS A 73 -6.79 -19.66 -19.30
N SER A 74 -6.01 -18.66 -19.68
CA SER A 74 -5.58 -18.58 -21.06
C SER A 74 -4.82 -19.87 -21.37
N MET A 75 -4.80 -20.30 -22.63
CA MET A 75 -4.04 -21.48 -23.01
C MET A 75 -2.55 -21.33 -22.63
N ILE A 76 -2.05 -20.08 -22.52
CA ILE A 76 -0.72 -19.73 -22.02
C ILE A 76 -0.61 -19.97 -20.51
N ASP A 77 -1.57 -19.51 -19.71
CA ASP A 77 -1.58 -19.76 -18.25
C ASP A 77 -1.64 -21.27 -17.95
N THR A 78 -2.26 -22.04 -18.84
CA THR A 78 -2.31 -23.51 -18.76
C THR A 78 -0.96 -24.12 -19.14
N ILE A 79 -0.27 -23.60 -20.17
CA ILE A 79 1.07 -24.04 -20.56
C ILE A 79 2.10 -23.71 -19.47
N GLU A 80 2.05 -22.52 -18.88
CA GLU A 80 2.91 -22.08 -17.77
C GLU A 80 2.66 -22.92 -16.50
N TYR A 81 1.39 -23.17 -16.17
CA TYR A 81 1.03 -24.08 -15.07
C TYR A 81 1.51 -25.53 -15.30
N LEU A 82 1.50 -26.00 -16.56
CA LEU A 82 1.99 -27.33 -16.94
C LEU A 82 3.52 -27.41 -17.03
N SER A 83 4.24 -26.28 -17.11
CA SER A 83 5.72 -26.26 -17.18
C SER A 83 6.41 -26.29 -15.81
N GLY A 84 5.65 -26.47 -14.72
CA GLY A 84 6.21 -26.79 -13.40
C GLY A 84 6.81 -25.60 -12.63
N TYR A 85 6.68 -24.38 -13.15
CA TYR A 85 6.97 -23.17 -12.37
C TYR A 85 5.68 -22.74 -11.66
N PRO A 86 5.59 -22.81 -10.32
CA PRO A 86 4.47 -22.18 -9.64
C PRO A 86 4.57 -20.68 -9.91
N LEU A 87 3.57 -20.13 -10.60
CA LEU A 87 3.34 -18.69 -10.69
C LEU A 87 3.07 -18.20 -9.26
N THR A 88 4.11 -17.84 -8.53
CA THR A 88 3.99 -17.18 -7.23
C THR A 88 3.67 -15.72 -7.50
N ASN A 89 2.43 -15.33 -7.20
CA ASN A 89 2.00 -13.95 -7.36
C ASN A 89 2.67 -13.06 -6.32
N ASP A 90 3.24 -11.94 -6.76
CA ASP A 90 3.82 -10.94 -5.86
C ASP A 90 2.72 -10.20 -5.07
N ILE A 91 1.55 -9.99 -5.71
CA ILE A 91 0.34 -9.41 -5.09
C ILE A 91 -0.94 -10.06 -5.62
N ILE A 92 -2.00 -10.05 -4.81
CA ILE A 92 -3.36 -10.38 -5.23
C ILE A 92 -4.09 -9.08 -5.59
N LEU A 93 -4.33 -8.84 -6.88
CA LEU A 93 -5.06 -7.66 -7.34
C LEU A 93 -6.58 -7.89 -7.31
N ILE A 94 -7.29 -7.09 -6.51
CA ILE A 94 -8.74 -7.05 -6.42
C ILE A 94 -9.26 -5.73 -7.00
N ARG A 95 -10.27 -5.82 -7.88
CA ARG A 95 -10.96 -4.65 -8.46
C ARG A 95 -12.44 -4.58 -8.09
N ASP A 96 -12.92 -5.61 -7.40
CA ASP A 96 -14.30 -5.82 -7.03
C ASP A 96 -14.36 -6.05 -5.53
N LEU A 97 -15.01 -5.13 -4.82
CA LEU A 97 -15.04 -5.11 -3.37
C LEU A 97 -15.68 -6.39 -2.78
N GLU A 98 -16.62 -7.01 -3.49
CA GLU A 98 -17.27 -8.24 -3.04
C GLU A 98 -16.27 -9.40 -2.94
N LYS A 99 -15.26 -9.42 -3.83
CA LYS A 99 -14.21 -10.44 -3.85
C LYS A 99 -13.14 -10.25 -2.79
N LEU A 100 -13.05 -9.06 -2.21
CA LEU A 100 -12.09 -8.78 -1.15
C LEU A 100 -12.35 -9.73 0.03
N ASP A 101 -13.61 -9.90 0.43
CA ASP A 101 -13.98 -10.78 1.55
C ASP A 101 -13.56 -12.24 1.33
N ASP A 102 -13.72 -12.76 0.10
CA ASP A 102 -13.33 -14.13 -0.25
C ASP A 102 -11.82 -14.38 -0.16
N VAL A 103 -11.00 -13.37 -0.45
CA VAL A 103 -9.55 -13.45 -0.30
C VAL A 103 -9.15 -13.32 1.15
N LEU A 104 -9.74 -12.38 1.90
CA LEU A 104 -9.47 -12.16 3.32
C LEU A 104 -9.80 -13.38 4.20
N ARG A 105 -10.68 -14.29 3.74
CA ARG A 105 -10.97 -15.56 4.41
C ARG A 105 -9.84 -16.60 4.32
N ARG A 106 -8.88 -16.42 3.42
CA ARG A 106 -7.76 -17.35 3.21
C ARG A 106 -6.56 -16.96 4.08
N PRO A 107 -5.59 -17.86 4.29
CA PRO A 107 -4.32 -17.48 4.89
C PRO A 107 -3.66 -16.31 4.14
N PHE A 108 -3.22 -15.31 4.91
CA PHE A 108 -2.52 -14.13 4.40
C PHE A 108 -1.06 -14.46 4.11
N GLU A 109 -0.79 -14.96 2.90
CA GLU A 109 0.57 -15.29 2.43
C GLU A 109 1.10 -14.25 1.44
N THR A 110 0.22 -13.48 0.81
CA THR A 110 0.54 -12.55 -0.27
C THR A 110 -0.19 -11.22 -0.01
N PRO A 111 0.47 -10.07 -0.19
CA PRO A 111 -0.18 -8.76 -0.09
C PRO A 111 -1.37 -8.64 -1.05
N ILE A 112 -2.41 -7.92 -0.62
CA ILE A 112 -3.66 -7.74 -1.39
C ILE A 112 -3.76 -6.29 -1.80
N LEU A 113 -3.76 -6.01 -3.10
CA LEU A 113 -4.00 -4.66 -3.61
C LEU A 113 -5.45 -4.56 -4.08
N TYR A 114 -6.26 -3.75 -3.39
CA TYR A 114 -7.55 -3.32 -3.90
C TYR A 114 -7.42 -2.00 -4.66
N ARG A 115 -7.75 -2.04 -5.95
CA ARG A 115 -7.75 -0.87 -6.85
C ARG A 115 -9.01 -0.84 -7.70
N GLN A 116 -9.88 0.12 -7.44
CA GLN A 116 -11.13 0.27 -8.18
C GLN A 116 -10.85 0.57 -9.67
N ALA A 117 -11.63 -0.05 -10.57
CA ALA A 117 -11.42 0.10 -12.02
C ALA A 117 -11.79 1.49 -12.57
N LYS A 118 -12.55 2.27 -11.80
CA LYS A 118 -12.90 3.67 -12.08
C LYS A 118 -12.63 4.45 -10.81
N SER A 119 -11.96 5.58 -10.94
CA SER A 119 -11.77 6.56 -9.87
C SER A 119 -13.13 7.16 -9.49
N GLN A 120 -13.94 6.42 -8.73
CA GLN A 120 -15.01 7.05 -7.97
C GLN A 120 -14.36 7.65 -6.74
N HIS A 121 -14.73 8.89 -6.46
CA HIS A 121 -14.32 9.57 -5.23
C HIS A 121 -14.63 8.67 -4.02
N HIS A 122 -13.70 8.64 -3.08
CA HIS A 122 -13.79 7.87 -1.84
C HIS A 122 -15.15 8.07 -1.15
N GLN A 123 -15.58 7.09 -0.35
CA GLN A 123 -16.76 7.25 0.49
C GLN A 123 -16.64 8.40 1.51
N ASN A 124 -15.41 8.84 1.81
CA ASN A 124 -15.11 9.88 2.80
C ASN A 124 -14.36 11.04 2.12
N ASP A 125 -14.91 12.26 2.18
CA ASP A 125 -14.42 13.48 1.51
C ASP A 125 -13.16 14.11 2.15
N LEU A 126 -12.35 13.36 2.90
CA LEU A 126 -11.17 13.92 3.57
C LEU A 126 -9.99 14.04 2.60
N ASN A 127 -9.72 15.29 2.19
CA ASN A 127 -8.52 15.67 1.46
C ASN A 127 -7.50 16.36 2.37
N ILE A 128 -6.29 16.60 1.85
CA ILE A 128 -5.17 17.20 2.59
C ILE A 128 -5.52 18.59 3.13
N LYS A 129 -6.30 19.38 2.39
CA LYS A 129 -6.72 20.72 2.84
C LYS A 129 -7.64 20.62 4.04
N CYS A 130 -8.64 19.74 3.99
CA CYS A 130 -9.53 19.47 5.11
C CYS A 130 -8.77 18.92 6.32
N PHE A 131 -7.80 18.04 6.10
CA PHE A 131 -6.95 17.51 7.16
C PHE A 131 -6.09 18.59 7.83
N LEU A 132 -5.44 19.45 7.05
CA LEU A 132 -4.64 20.56 7.57
C LEU A 132 -5.49 21.59 8.32
N GLN A 133 -6.72 21.84 7.85
CA GLN A 133 -7.68 22.68 8.58
C GLN A 133 -8.01 22.07 9.94
N TRP A 134 -8.38 20.79 9.99
CA TRP A 134 -8.61 20.10 11.26
C TRP A 134 -7.39 20.14 12.18
N LEU A 135 -6.19 19.96 11.64
CA LEU A 135 -4.95 20.04 12.42
C LEU A 135 -4.72 21.45 13.00
N SER A 136 -5.04 22.49 12.22
CA SER A 136 -4.92 23.89 12.66
C SER A 136 -5.85 24.23 13.83
N GLU A 137 -7.02 23.62 13.90
CA GLU A 137 -7.96 23.76 15.03
C GLU A 137 -7.45 23.08 16.31
N ASN A 138 -6.37 22.29 16.20
CA ASN A 138 -5.73 21.53 17.29
C ASN A 138 -4.27 21.98 17.52
N GLU A 139 -3.98 23.28 17.35
CA GLU A 139 -2.63 23.87 17.35
C GLU A 139 -1.74 23.54 18.57
N ASN A 140 -2.34 23.31 19.74
CA ASN A 140 -1.62 23.06 21.00
C ASN A 140 -1.13 21.61 21.19
N LYS A 141 -1.21 20.77 20.14
CA LYS A 141 -0.80 19.37 20.20
C LYS A 141 0.64 19.20 19.73
N ASN A 142 1.41 18.43 20.50
CA ASN A 142 2.69 17.90 20.05
C ASN A 142 2.44 16.76 19.07
N LEU A 143 3.18 16.77 17.96
CA LEU A 143 3.14 15.71 16.95
C LEU A 143 4.50 15.02 16.92
N HIS A 144 4.52 13.76 16.52
CA HIS A 144 5.77 13.05 16.27
C HIS A 144 6.01 12.98 14.76
N VAL A 145 7.24 13.31 14.37
CA VAL A 145 7.68 13.26 12.98
C VAL A 145 8.95 12.46 12.86
N TYR A 146 9.00 11.62 11.83
CA TYR A 146 10.20 10.96 11.38
C TYR A 146 10.92 11.85 10.35
N ASP A 147 12.10 12.33 10.72
CA ASP A 147 12.91 13.25 9.94
C ASP A 147 14.23 12.56 9.56
N TYR A 148 14.26 11.98 8.36
CA TYR A 148 15.41 11.21 7.88
C TYR A 148 16.65 12.08 7.60
N SER A 149 16.49 13.41 7.59
CA SER A 149 17.59 14.36 7.44
C SER A 149 18.46 14.42 8.71
N ILE A 150 17.98 13.91 9.85
CA ILE A 150 18.77 13.81 11.08
C ILE A 150 19.80 12.68 10.96
N THR A 151 21.08 13.03 11.20
CA THR A 151 22.23 12.13 11.10
C THR A 151 22.15 10.93 12.03
N ASP A 152 21.84 11.14 13.31
CA ASP A 152 21.70 10.05 14.26
C ASP A 152 20.34 9.35 14.09
N PRO A 153 20.30 8.07 13.67
CA PRO A 153 19.05 7.34 13.48
C PRO A 153 18.16 7.29 14.73
N SER A 154 18.75 7.28 15.93
CA SER A 154 18.01 7.23 17.20
C SER A 154 17.26 8.52 17.50
N LEU A 155 17.63 9.63 16.84
CA LEU A 155 17.03 10.95 17.00
C LEU A 155 16.13 11.34 15.83
N ARG A 156 15.99 10.49 14.79
CA ARG A 156 15.15 10.77 13.61
C ARG A 156 13.68 10.94 13.97
N THR A 157 13.20 10.31 15.05
CA THR A 157 11.87 10.58 15.59
C THR A 157 11.94 11.73 16.59
N ARG A 158 11.40 12.88 16.22
CA ARG A 158 11.35 14.08 17.07
C ARG A 158 9.94 14.59 17.25
N VAL A 159 9.77 15.43 18.27
CA VAL A 159 8.54 16.21 18.44
C VAL A 159 8.56 17.39 17.47
N THR A 160 7.42 17.68 16.86
CA THR A 160 7.16 18.84 16.00
C THR A 160 5.85 19.52 16.42
N THR A 161 5.64 20.74 15.92
CA THR A 161 4.43 21.55 16.19
C THR A 161 3.50 21.51 14.98
N VAL A 162 2.21 21.78 15.24
CA VAL A 162 1.23 22.01 14.15
C VAL A 162 1.69 23.13 13.22
N GLU A 163 2.28 24.20 13.77
CA GLU A 163 2.81 25.32 12.98
C GLU A 163 3.86 24.87 11.95
N GLU A 164 4.84 24.04 12.35
CA GLU A 164 5.87 23.53 11.44
C GLU A 164 5.25 22.70 10.31
N VAL A 165 4.22 21.90 10.61
CA VAL A 165 3.47 21.13 9.62
C VAL A 165 2.74 22.07 8.65
N LEU A 166 1.97 23.04 9.16
CA LEU A 166 1.23 23.98 8.32
C LEU A 166 2.14 24.82 7.41
N GLN A 167 3.34 25.18 7.88
CA GLN A 167 4.34 25.89 7.06
C GLN A 167 4.96 25.00 5.97
N THR A 168 4.95 23.68 6.15
CA THR A 168 5.57 22.72 5.22
C THR A 168 4.61 22.33 4.07
N PHE A 169 3.30 22.40 4.31
CA PHE A 169 2.28 22.02 3.34
C PHE A 169 1.57 23.26 2.70
N PRO A 170 1.26 23.23 1.39
CA PRO A 170 1.49 22.14 0.44
C PRO A 170 2.98 21.95 0.14
N SER A 171 3.40 20.69 0.12
CA SER A 171 4.82 20.37 -0.02
C SER A 171 5.34 20.63 -1.44
N THR A 172 6.46 21.33 -1.53
CA THR A 172 7.21 21.58 -2.76
C THR A 172 8.47 20.70 -2.81
N GLY A 173 9.19 20.68 -3.93
CA GLY A 173 10.45 19.94 -4.05
C GLY A 173 11.54 20.36 -3.04
N ASN A 174 11.42 21.57 -2.48
CA ASN A 174 12.34 22.12 -1.50
C ASN A 174 11.79 22.10 -0.06
N SER A 175 10.59 21.56 0.16
CA SER A 175 10.05 21.40 1.52
C SER A 175 10.95 20.50 2.37
N LYS A 176 10.98 20.72 3.68
CA LYS A 176 11.62 19.78 4.60
C LYS A 176 10.90 18.42 4.54
N PRO A 177 11.62 17.30 4.64
CA PRO A 177 11.00 15.98 4.66
C PRO A 177 10.32 15.72 6.01
N LEU A 178 9.02 16.01 6.10
CA LEU A 178 8.23 15.71 7.29
C LEU A 178 7.36 14.48 7.05
N ASN A 179 7.62 13.42 7.81
CA ASN A 179 6.88 12.17 7.74
C ASN A 179 6.21 11.85 9.08
N LEU A 180 4.93 12.20 9.21
CA LEU A 180 4.13 11.91 10.39
C LEU A 180 3.46 10.55 10.19
N LEU A 181 3.81 9.58 11.06
CA LEU A 181 3.46 8.17 10.87
C LEU A 181 2.44 7.63 11.88
N ASN A 182 2.13 8.38 12.93
CA ASN A 182 1.39 7.91 14.09
C ASN A 182 0.33 8.91 14.58
N LEU A 183 -0.32 9.63 13.66
CA LEU A 183 -1.43 10.53 14.00
C LEU A 183 -2.69 9.70 14.20
N GLU A 184 -3.11 9.46 15.44
CA GLU A 184 -4.33 8.71 15.69
C GLU A 184 -5.55 9.41 15.06
N ASN A 185 -6.41 8.63 14.40
CA ASN A 185 -7.64 9.13 13.81
C ASN A 185 -8.65 9.49 14.91
N GLN A 186 -8.76 10.78 15.19
CA GLN A 186 -9.73 11.35 16.14
C GLN A 186 -10.89 12.06 15.43
N SER A 187 -11.05 11.86 14.11
CA SER A 187 -12.10 12.52 13.32
C SER A 187 -13.51 11.98 13.60
N GLY A 188 -13.63 10.84 14.30
CA GLY A 188 -14.89 10.13 14.51
C GLY A 188 -15.38 9.34 13.29
N THR A 189 -14.73 9.48 12.13
CA THR A 189 -15.01 8.73 10.91
C THR A 189 -14.14 7.47 10.86
N LEU A 190 -14.73 6.33 10.50
CA LEU A 190 -14.00 5.09 10.26
C LEU A 190 -13.65 4.99 8.76
N TYR A 191 -12.38 4.77 8.44
CA TYR A 191 -11.91 4.63 7.05
C TYR A 191 -11.71 3.17 6.65
N CYS A 192 -11.44 2.29 7.59
CA CYS A 192 -11.26 0.87 7.36
C CYS A 192 -12.50 0.28 6.70
N LEU A 193 -12.29 -0.39 5.56
CA LEU A 193 -13.38 -1.07 4.87
C LEU A 193 -14.06 -2.09 5.78
N GLY A 194 -15.38 -2.19 5.66
CA GLY A 194 -16.20 -3.17 6.38
C GLY A 194 -15.68 -4.60 6.20
N GLN A 195 -15.22 -4.94 4.99
CA GLN A 195 -14.64 -6.24 4.65
C GLN A 195 -13.38 -6.51 5.48
N ILE A 196 -12.47 -5.54 5.63
CA ILE A 196 -11.23 -5.70 6.40
C ILE A 196 -11.56 -5.79 7.90
N SER A 197 -12.36 -4.85 8.42
CA SER A 197 -12.74 -4.82 9.83
C SER A 197 -13.50 -6.09 10.28
N ASN A 198 -14.28 -6.70 9.39
CA ASN A 198 -14.94 -7.99 9.66
C ASN A 198 -13.97 -9.15 9.88
N HIS A 199 -12.73 -9.04 9.39
CA HIS A 199 -11.69 -10.06 9.59
C HIS A 199 -10.74 -9.78 10.76
N ASP A 200 -10.79 -8.59 11.36
CA ASP A 200 -10.03 -8.25 12.57
C ASP A 200 -10.47 -9.15 13.75
N ILE A 201 -9.50 -9.82 14.36
CA ILE A 201 -9.70 -10.69 15.52
C ILE A 201 -10.35 -9.96 16.69
N ARG A 202 -10.02 -8.68 16.90
CA ARG A 202 -10.59 -7.83 17.95
C ARG A 202 -12.08 -7.63 17.74
N VAL A 203 -12.48 -7.32 16.50
CA VAL A 203 -13.88 -7.15 16.11
C VAL A 203 -14.64 -8.47 16.26
N LYS A 204 -14.05 -9.59 15.82
CA LYS A 204 -14.64 -10.93 15.97
C LYS A 204 -14.84 -11.31 17.44
N ILE A 205 -13.87 -11.05 18.31
CA ILE A 205 -13.97 -11.33 19.75
C ILE A 205 -15.02 -10.42 20.40
N ALA A 206 -15.08 -9.14 20.04
CA ALA A 206 -16.05 -8.19 20.58
C ALA A 206 -17.49 -8.60 20.24
N ARG A 207 -17.77 -9.01 19.00
CA ARG A 207 -19.10 -9.50 18.58
C ARG A 207 -19.52 -10.76 19.33
N ARG A 208 -18.60 -11.69 19.61
CA ARG A 208 -18.93 -12.89 20.39
C ARG A 208 -19.37 -12.59 21.82
N LYS A 209 -18.97 -11.45 22.40
CA LYS A 209 -19.43 -11.07 23.75
C LYS A 209 -20.91 -10.70 23.81
N SER A 210 -21.52 -10.24 22.71
CA SER A 210 -22.96 -9.90 22.73
C SER A 210 -23.86 -11.13 22.75
N ASP A 211 -23.35 -12.26 22.24
CA ASP A 211 -24.16 -13.45 21.94
C ASP A 211 -23.87 -14.64 22.88
N ASP A 212 -22.91 -14.51 23.79
CA ASP A 212 -22.40 -15.61 24.61
C ASP A 212 -22.81 -15.48 26.09
N ALA A 213 -23.76 -16.32 26.52
CA ALA A 213 -24.30 -16.37 27.88
C ALA A 213 -23.30 -16.90 28.94
N GLY A 214 -22.11 -17.35 28.53
CA GLY A 214 -21.13 -18.02 29.40
C GLY A 214 -20.10 -17.12 30.09
N LYS A 215 -20.05 -15.81 29.81
CA LYS A 215 -19.04 -14.90 30.41
C LYS A 215 -19.63 -14.03 31.52
N ILE A 216 -19.75 -14.62 32.70
CA ILE A 216 -19.95 -13.88 33.96
C ILE A 216 -18.65 -13.10 34.26
N GLY A 217 -18.66 -11.77 34.09
CA GLY A 217 -17.70 -10.88 34.76
C GLY A 217 -16.40 -10.45 34.04
N SER A 218 -16.24 -10.68 32.73
CA SER A 218 -15.06 -10.15 32.01
C SER A 218 -15.22 -8.66 31.69
N THR A 219 -14.48 -7.80 32.39
CA THR A 219 -14.42 -6.34 32.19
C THR A 219 -13.52 -5.90 31.03
N TRP A 220 -13.00 -6.83 30.23
CA TRP A 220 -12.11 -6.51 29.11
C TRP A 220 -12.88 -5.70 28.05
N VAL A 221 -12.69 -4.39 28.01
CA VAL A 221 -13.16 -3.55 26.91
C VAL A 221 -12.16 -3.73 25.78
N LEU A 222 -12.61 -4.25 24.65
CA LEU A 222 -11.82 -4.18 23.43
C LEU A 222 -11.98 -2.76 22.92
N ASP A 223 -10.92 -1.97 23.07
CA ASP A 223 -10.85 -0.65 22.44
C ASP A 223 -11.10 -0.79 20.94
N LYS A 224 -11.75 0.23 20.35
CA LYS A 224 -11.90 0.29 18.89
C LYS A 224 -10.53 0.08 18.23
N ALA A 225 -10.52 -0.56 17.07
CA ALA A 225 -9.32 -0.62 16.26
C ALA A 225 -8.85 0.82 15.98
N SER A 226 -7.67 1.17 16.49
CA SER A 226 -7.06 2.47 16.20
C SER A 226 -6.70 2.54 14.72
N GLU A 227 -7.19 3.58 14.05
CA GLU A 227 -6.74 3.98 12.73
C GLU A 227 -5.75 5.13 12.88
N PHE A 228 -4.78 5.22 11.98
CA PHE A 228 -3.78 6.26 12.00
C PHE A 228 -3.75 6.96 10.65
N PHE A 229 -3.67 8.29 10.69
CA PHE A 229 -3.36 9.10 9.53
C PHE A 229 -1.84 9.18 9.36
N LEU A 230 -1.42 9.01 8.12
CA LEU A 230 -0.03 9.23 7.70
C LEU A 230 0.00 10.50 6.86
N LEU A 231 0.76 11.51 7.30
CA LEU A 231 0.96 12.74 6.56
C LEU A 231 2.44 12.86 6.18
N SER A 232 2.71 12.79 4.88
CA SER A 232 4.07 12.74 4.34
C SER A 232 4.27 13.87 3.35
N SER A 233 5.29 14.70 3.54
CA SER A 233 5.70 15.69 2.55
C SER A 233 6.38 15.00 1.35
N ARG A 234 6.66 15.75 0.29
CA ARG A 234 7.37 15.21 -0.88
C ARG A 234 8.75 14.66 -0.49
N ASN A 235 9.14 13.56 -1.14
CA ASN A 235 10.43 12.88 -0.98
C ASN A 235 10.70 12.30 0.43
N THR A 236 9.69 12.16 1.28
CA THR A 236 9.84 11.47 2.56
C THR A 236 10.05 9.98 2.40
N VAL A 237 10.93 9.43 3.22
CA VAL A 237 11.25 8.01 3.23
C VAL A 237 11.05 7.46 4.63
N SER A 238 10.41 6.29 4.72
CA SER A 238 10.51 5.41 5.89
C SER A 238 11.42 4.26 5.49
N SER A 239 12.41 3.92 6.32
CA SER A 239 13.25 2.75 6.08
C SER A 239 12.46 1.45 6.22
N ILE A 240 13.00 0.33 5.72
CA ILE A 240 12.30 -0.97 5.75
C ILE A 240 12.10 -1.46 7.18
N HIS A 241 10.88 -1.77 7.58
CA HIS A 241 10.63 -2.30 8.91
C HIS A 241 9.56 -3.39 8.86
N ILE A 242 9.50 -4.14 9.95
CA ILE A 242 8.37 -5.02 10.25
C ILE A 242 7.53 -4.27 11.28
N ASP A 243 6.24 -4.15 11.02
CA ASP A 243 5.32 -3.51 11.96
C ASP A 243 5.32 -4.22 13.31
N ASN A 244 5.02 -3.46 14.36
CA ASN A 244 5.08 -3.94 15.74
C ASN A 244 4.32 -5.26 15.92
N ALA A 245 4.96 -6.23 16.57
CA ALA A 245 4.44 -7.57 16.81
C ALA A 245 4.03 -8.36 15.55
N GLY A 246 4.49 -7.97 14.35
CA GLY A 246 4.16 -8.65 13.10
C GLY A 246 2.68 -8.56 12.76
N GLN A 247 2.02 -7.48 13.15
CA GLN A 247 0.62 -7.22 12.83
C GLN A 247 0.42 -7.10 11.31
N LEU A 248 -0.75 -7.53 10.84
CA LEU A 248 -1.19 -7.24 9.48
C LEU A 248 -1.72 -5.82 9.43
N THR A 249 -1.18 -5.02 8.52
CA THR A 249 -1.52 -3.62 8.33
C THR A 249 -2.26 -3.45 7.02
N TRP A 250 -3.23 -2.54 7.01
CA TRP A 250 -3.84 -2.04 5.78
C TRP A 250 -3.50 -0.56 5.64
N ILE A 251 -3.36 -0.08 4.41
CA ILE A 251 -3.15 1.34 4.11
C ILE A 251 -4.06 1.78 2.97
N GLU A 252 -4.82 2.84 3.19
CA GLU A 252 -5.58 3.53 2.14
C GLU A 252 -4.89 4.85 1.79
N ILE A 253 -4.71 5.12 0.49
CA ILE A 253 -4.25 6.43 0.04
C ILE A 253 -5.45 7.33 -0.15
N LEU A 254 -5.65 8.29 0.76
CA LEU A 254 -6.72 9.29 0.65
C LEU A 254 -6.37 10.39 -0.36
N GLU A 255 -5.10 10.83 -0.36
CA GLU A 255 -4.59 11.81 -1.32
C GLU A 255 -3.10 11.57 -1.61
N GLY A 256 -2.68 11.89 -2.83
CA GLY A 256 -1.29 11.79 -3.25
C GLY A 256 -0.90 10.38 -3.70
N ARG A 257 0.34 9.99 -3.37
CA ARG A 257 0.96 8.76 -3.86
C ARG A 257 2.03 8.25 -2.89
N LYS A 258 2.16 6.92 -2.76
CA LYS A 258 3.27 6.25 -2.09
C LYS A 258 3.86 5.16 -2.99
N ILE A 259 5.16 4.92 -2.85
CA ILE A 259 5.81 3.71 -3.37
C ILE A 259 6.10 2.81 -2.18
N TRP A 260 5.58 1.59 -2.21
CA TRP A 260 5.72 0.61 -1.16
C TRP A 260 6.66 -0.52 -1.62
N TYR A 261 7.64 -0.86 -0.80
CA TYR A 261 8.61 -1.92 -1.07
C TYR A 261 8.41 -3.08 -0.10
N PHE A 262 8.47 -4.31 -0.59
CA PHE A 262 8.43 -5.51 0.25
C PHE A 262 9.25 -6.65 -0.37
N PRO A 263 9.71 -7.62 0.44
CA PRO A 263 10.40 -8.80 -0.07
C PRO A 263 9.49 -9.61 -0.99
N ARG A 264 10.02 -10.12 -2.10
CA ARG A 264 9.27 -11.00 -3.02
C ARG A 264 8.77 -12.26 -2.33
N PHE A 265 9.60 -12.84 -1.48
CA PHE A 265 9.30 -14.05 -0.75
C PHE A 265 9.48 -13.83 0.76
N LEU A 266 8.40 -14.07 1.51
CA LEU A 266 8.41 -13.97 2.95
C LEU A 266 8.58 -15.38 3.57
N HIS A 267 9.83 -15.78 3.76
CA HIS A 267 10.17 -16.98 4.53
C HIS A 267 10.94 -16.61 5.80
N MET A 268 11.05 -17.54 6.76
CA MET A 268 11.73 -17.33 8.04
C MET A 268 13.16 -16.77 7.91
N ARG A 269 13.88 -17.11 6.83
CA ARG A 269 15.20 -16.56 6.56
C ARG A 269 15.13 -15.05 6.30
N THR A 270 14.25 -14.58 5.41
CA THR A 270 13.98 -13.14 5.15
C THR A 270 13.61 -12.41 6.43
N LEU A 271 12.71 -13.00 7.24
CA LEU A 271 12.29 -12.39 8.52
C LEU A 271 13.46 -12.23 9.50
N ARG A 272 14.29 -13.26 9.66
CA ARG A 272 15.50 -13.19 10.48
C ARG A 272 16.46 -12.13 9.95
N TRP A 273 16.68 -12.06 8.64
CA TRP A 273 17.53 -11.04 8.03
C TRP A 273 17.01 -9.63 8.27
N LEU A 274 15.72 -9.39 8.07
CA LEU A 274 15.11 -8.08 8.33
C LEU A 274 15.24 -7.70 9.82
N ALA A 275 15.16 -8.67 10.73
CA ALA A 275 15.34 -8.45 12.15
C ALA A 275 16.81 -8.22 12.55
N GLU A 276 17.77 -8.93 11.93
CA GLU A 276 19.19 -8.92 12.30
C GLU A 276 19.99 -7.83 11.57
N ALA A 277 19.84 -7.72 10.25
CA ALA A 277 20.56 -6.74 9.41
C ALA A 277 19.91 -5.35 9.43
N GLY A 278 18.65 -5.28 9.85
CA GLY A 278 17.91 -4.02 9.95
C GLY A 278 17.46 -3.43 8.62
N SER A 279 16.98 -2.20 8.71
CA SER A 279 16.14 -1.54 7.69
C SER A 279 16.84 -1.04 6.42
N GLN A 280 18.17 -1.13 6.34
CA GLN A 280 19.00 -0.41 5.36
C GLN A 280 19.95 -1.29 4.54
N SER A 281 19.72 -2.61 4.51
CA SER A 281 20.64 -3.55 3.83
C SER A 281 19.91 -4.39 2.77
N PRO A 282 19.36 -3.75 1.71
CA PRO A 282 18.50 -4.39 0.73
C PRO A 282 19.22 -5.49 -0.08
N GLU A 283 20.54 -5.43 -0.16
CA GLU A 283 21.41 -6.39 -0.84
C GLU A 283 21.39 -7.81 -0.25
N HIS A 284 20.98 -7.95 1.01
CA HIS A 284 20.95 -9.24 1.69
C HIS A 284 19.73 -10.10 1.31
N ASN A 285 18.68 -9.48 0.76
CA ASN A 285 17.51 -10.19 0.26
C ASN A 285 17.74 -10.68 -1.18
N ARG A 286 18.33 -11.88 -1.31
CA ARG A 286 18.67 -12.52 -2.60
C ARG A 286 17.46 -12.87 -3.46
N ASP A 287 16.32 -13.02 -2.79
CA ASP A 287 15.05 -13.40 -3.38
C ASP A 287 14.36 -12.22 -4.10
N GLY A 288 14.93 -11.02 -3.95
CA GLY A 288 14.51 -9.81 -4.65
C GLY A 288 13.43 -9.02 -3.94
N TRP A 289 13.21 -7.81 -4.44
CA TRP A 289 12.24 -6.87 -3.91
C TRP A 289 11.11 -6.63 -4.92
N VAL A 290 9.95 -6.31 -4.37
CA VAL A 290 8.78 -5.87 -5.13
C VAL A 290 8.49 -4.43 -4.77
N LYS A 291 8.21 -3.62 -5.78
CA LYS A 291 7.76 -2.24 -5.63
C LYS A 291 6.35 -2.05 -6.15
N VAL A 292 5.49 -1.41 -5.36
CA VAL A 292 4.10 -1.12 -5.72
C VAL A 292 3.86 0.36 -5.59
N GLU A 293 3.33 0.98 -6.65
CA GLU A 293 2.80 2.34 -6.57
C GLU A 293 1.36 2.30 -6.05
N LEU A 294 1.09 3.08 -5.01
CA LEU A 294 -0.23 3.32 -4.44
C LEU A 294 -0.62 4.76 -4.72
N CYS A 295 -1.76 4.96 -5.36
CA CYS A 295 -2.37 6.24 -5.70
C CYS A 295 -3.65 6.44 -4.89
N ALA A 296 -4.16 7.67 -4.86
CA ALA A 296 -5.45 7.97 -4.23
C ALA A 296 -6.53 6.97 -4.69
N GLY A 297 -7.21 6.33 -3.74
CA GLY A 297 -8.19 5.27 -3.97
C GLY A 297 -7.69 3.86 -3.70
N ASP A 298 -6.38 3.65 -3.67
CA ASP A 298 -5.81 2.33 -3.49
C ASP A 298 -5.75 1.91 -2.03
N ILE A 299 -5.98 0.62 -1.81
CA ILE A 299 -5.81 -0.03 -0.52
C ILE A 299 -4.85 -1.20 -0.67
N LEU A 300 -3.82 -1.26 0.17
CA LEU A 300 -2.88 -2.38 0.28
C LEU A 300 -3.03 -3.07 1.65
#